data_AF-W7DUS0-F1
#
_entry.id   AF-W7DUS0-F1
#
_cell.length_a   1.000
_cell.length_b   1.000
_cell.length_c   1.000
_cell.angle_alpha   90.00
_cell.angle_beta   90.00
_cell.angle_gamma   90.00
#
_symmetry.space_group_name_H-M   'P 1'
#
loop_
_entity.id
_entity.type
_entity.pdbx_description
1 polymer ?
#
loop_
_entity_poly.entity_id
_entity_poly.type
_entity_poly.pdbx_seq_one_letter_code
_entity_poly.pdbx_strand_id
1 'polypeptide(L)'
;MTMHDDEEYLFRALKIGASGYLLKNAHDGEMLEAIRAVYSGGIYIYPSVAPALVREFLSNQEVDEKINSYELLSNREQEILPLIALGYGNKEIAQKLFISVKTVEAHKTSIMHKLEFEKRTELVHYAIKKNLIDL
;
A
#
# COMPACT_ATOMS: atom_id res chain seq x y z
N MET A 1 7.96 9.99 24.31
CA MET A 1 7.72 9.03 23.22
C MET A 1 6.24 9.07 22.94
N THR A 2 5.89 9.40 21.69
CA THR A 2 4.48 9.39 21.26
C THR A 2 4.13 7.97 20.82
N MET A 3 2.86 7.58 20.89
CA MET A 3 2.43 6.23 20.48
C MET A 3 2.86 5.90 19.03
N HIS A 4 3.01 6.92 18.18
CA HIS A 4 3.53 6.76 16.81
C HIS A 4 5.00 6.32 16.75
N ASP A 5 5.86 6.77 17.68
CA ASP A 5 7.25 6.31 17.74
C ASP A 5 7.27 4.80 18.04
N ASP A 6 6.50 4.36 19.03
CA ASP A 6 6.45 2.95 19.46
C ASP A 6 5.94 2.01 18.36
N GLU A 7 5.01 2.47 17.52
CA GLU A 7 4.54 1.73 16.34
C GLU A 7 5.67 1.57 15.30
N GLU A 8 6.41 2.62 14.99
CA GLU A 8 7.48 2.56 13.99
C GLU A 8 8.64 1.65 14.43
N TYR A 9 9.00 1.68 15.72
CA TYR A 9 10.00 0.78 16.30
C TYR A 9 9.55 -0.69 16.28
N LEU A 10 8.28 -0.97 16.57
CA LEU A 10 7.70 -2.31 16.45
C LEU A 10 7.91 -2.87 15.03
N PHE A 11 7.56 -2.10 14.00
CA PHE A 11 7.68 -2.59 12.62
C PHE A 11 9.12 -2.84 12.20
N ARG A 12 10.05 -1.95 12.56
CA ARG A 12 11.47 -2.18 12.30
C ARG A 12 11.98 -3.44 13.00
N ALA A 13 11.59 -3.66 14.25
CA ALA A 13 11.97 -4.83 15.03
C ALA A 13 11.44 -6.13 14.38
N LEU A 14 10.17 -6.14 13.95
CA LEU A 14 9.59 -7.29 13.25
C LEU A 14 10.28 -7.57 11.91
N LYS A 15 10.60 -6.53 11.13
CA LYS A 15 11.30 -6.68 9.83
C LYS A 15 12.70 -7.29 9.96
N ILE A 16 13.39 -7.11 11.09
CA ILE A 16 14.69 -7.73 11.35
C ILE A 16 14.56 -9.11 12.03
N GLY A 17 13.35 -9.64 12.16
CA GLY A 17 13.08 -10.97 12.70
C GLY A 17 12.88 -11.04 14.21
N ALA A 18 12.54 -9.93 14.87
CA ALA A 18 12.23 -9.95 16.30
C ALA A 18 11.00 -10.84 16.56
N SER A 19 11.11 -11.71 17.56
CA SER A 19 10.02 -12.58 18.01
C SER A 19 9.11 -11.91 19.05
N GLY A 20 9.34 -10.65 19.38
CA GLY A 20 8.43 -9.92 20.27
C GLY A 20 8.78 -8.45 20.47
N TYR A 21 7.84 -7.71 21.02
CA TYR A 21 7.96 -6.28 21.31
C TYR A 21 7.24 -5.93 22.62
N LEU A 22 7.94 -5.18 23.48
CA LEU A 22 7.50 -4.70 24.78
C LEU A 22 7.70 -3.20 24.87
N LEU A 23 6.76 -2.50 25.51
CA LEU A 23 6.92 -1.09 25.82
C LEU A 23 7.83 -0.90 27.03
N LYS A 24 8.55 0.23 27.06
CA LYS A 24 9.45 0.60 28.18
C LYS A 24 8.74 0.74 29.52
N ASN A 25 7.42 0.92 29.52
CA ASN A 25 6.59 1.07 30.71
C ASN A 25 5.83 -0.22 31.08
N ALA A 26 6.16 -1.35 30.45
CA ALA A 26 5.54 -2.63 30.78
C ALA A 26 5.92 -3.04 32.21
N HIS A 27 4.97 -3.64 32.92
CA HIS A 27 5.19 -4.13 34.28
C HIS A 27 6.09 -5.37 34.26
N ASP A 28 6.79 -5.62 35.37
CA ASP A 28 7.71 -6.77 35.51
C ASP A 28 7.06 -8.13 35.19
N GLY A 29 5.76 -8.26 35.47
CA GLY A 29 4.97 -9.46 35.13
C GLY A 29 4.81 -9.65 33.63
N GLU A 30 4.56 -8.58 32.87
CA GLU A 30 4.37 -8.60 31.42
C GLU A 30 5.68 -8.93 30.70
N MET A 31 6.81 -8.48 31.24
CA MET A 31 8.13 -8.85 30.74
C MET A 31 8.39 -10.35 30.87
N LEU A 32 8.02 -10.93 32.02
CA LEU A 32 8.19 -12.36 32.30
C LEU A 32 7.31 -13.22 31.38
N GLU A 33 6.09 -12.78 31.09
CA GLU A 33 5.21 -13.42 30.12
C GLU A 33 5.79 -13.39 28.70
N ALA A 34 6.33 -12.24 28.28
CA ALA A 34 6.93 -12.11 26.96
C ALA A 34 8.13 -13.04 26.76
N ILE A 35 9.01 -13.14 27.77
CA ILE A 35 10.17 -14.04 27.72
C ILE A 35 9.70 -15.49 27.58
N ARG A 36 8.69 -15.90 28.36
CA ARG A 36 8.15 -17.27 28.29
C ARG A 36 7.53 -17.57 26.93
N ALA A 37 6.75 -16.64 26.39
CA ALA A 37 6.10 -16.79 25.10
C ALA A 37 7.12 -16.96 23.96
N VAL A 38 8.18 -16.13 23.94
CA VAL A 38 9.26 -16.24 22.95
C VAL A 38 10.06 -17.52 23.13
N TYR A 39 10.35 -17.91 24.38
CA TYR A 39 11.06 -19.16 24.68
C TYR A 39 10.30 -20.40 24.18
N SER A 40 8.97 -20.38 24.19
CA SER A 40 8.14 -21.45 23.61
C SER A 40 8.04 -21.44 22.08
N GLY A 41 8.78 -20.56 21.40
CA GLY A 41 8.73 -20.38 19.94
C GLY A 41 7.54 -19.55 19.47
N GLY A 42 6.85 -18.88 20.39
CA GLY A 42 5.74 -17.97 20.09
C GLY A 42 6.21 -16.55 19.82
N ILE A 43 5.26 -15.69 19.48
CA ILE A 43 5.48 -14.25 19.32
C ILE A 43 4.73 -13.51 20.41
N TYR A 44 5.39 -12.54 21.06
CA TYR A 44 4.75 -11.68 22.05
C TYR A 44 4.72 -10.23 21.59
N ILE A 45 3.52 -9.69 21.39
CA ILE A 45 3.32 -8.28 21.03
C ILE A 45 2.50 -7.63 22.13
N TYR A 46 3.00 -6.51 22.66
CA TYR A 46 2.30 -5.77 23.69
C TYR A 46 0.90 -5.33 23.20
N PRO A 47 -0.19 -5.51 23.99
CA PRO A 47 -1.56 -5.33 23.51
C PRO A 47 -1.86 -3.95 22.92
N SER A 48 -1.22 -2.88 23.43
CA SER A 48 -1.48 -1.53 22.96
C SER A 48 -0.94 -1.23 21.56
N VAL A 49 0.03 -2.02 21.07
CA VAL A 49 0.61 -1.86 19.72
C VAL A 49 0.13 -2.94 18.75
N ALA A 50 -0.53 -3.99 19.23
CA ALA A 50 -1.13 -5.02 18.39
C ALA A 50 -2.14 -4.47 17.35
N PRO A 51 -2.99 -3.46 17.64
CA PRO A 51 -3.86 -2.87 16.62
C PRO A 51 -3.10 -2.23 15.47
N ALA A 52 -1.91 -1.65 15.73
CA ALA A 52 -1.08 -1.07 14.68
C ALA A 52 -0.56 -2.15 13.73
N LEU A 53 -0.11 -3.28 14.28
CA LEU A 53 0.34 -4.42 13.49
C LEU A 53 -0.76 -4.94 12.56
N VAL A 54 -2.00 -5.05 13.07
CA VAL A 54 -3.15 -5.47 12.28
C VAL A 54 -3.47 -4.46 11.18
N ARG A 55 -3.47 -3.15 11.48
CA ARG A 55 -3.69 -2.09 10.47
C ARG A 55 -2.66 -2.16 9.34
N GLU A 56 -1.38 -2.30 9.67
CA GLU A 56 -0.32 -2.38 8.67
C GLU A 56 -0.43 -3.65 7.83
N PHE A 57 -0.72 -4.80 8.46
CA PHE A 57 -0.91 -6.05 7.73
C PHE A 57 -2.09 -5.99 6.75
N LEU A 58 -3.21 -5.41 7.17
CA LEU A 58 -4.36 -5.19 6.30
C LEU A 58 -4.04 -4.19 5.18
N SER A 59 -3.30 -3.12 5.48
CA SER A 59 -2.88 -2.14 4.46
C SER A 59 -1.87 -2.72 3.46
N ASN A 60 -1.01 -3.65 3.89
CA ASN A 60 -0.07 -4.36 3.01
C ASN A 60 -0.73 -5.48 2.19
N GLN A 61 -1.83 -6.09 2.64
CA GLN A 61 -2.59 -7.00 1.76
C GLN A 61 -3.20 -6.26 0.57
N GLU A 62 -3.66 -5.02 0.77
CA GLU A 62 -4.04 -4.16 -0.35
C GLU A 62 -2.85 -3.82 -1.26
N VAL A 63 -1.61 -3.89 -0.76
CA VAL A 63 -0.39 -3.61 -1.55
C VAL A 63 -0.06 -4.79 -2.47
N ASP A 64 -0.15 -6.03 -1.99
CA ASP A 64 0.20 -7.23 -2.79
C ASP A 64 -0.83 -7.52 -3.91
N GLU A 65 -2.13 -7.33 -3.64
CA GLU A 65 -3.16 -7.46 -4.67
C GLU A 65 -3.06 -6.34 -5.72
N LYS A 66 -2.78 -5.09 -5.30
CA LYS A 66 -2.67 -3.93 -6.21
C LYS A 66 -1.35 -3.90 -7.00
N ILE A 67 -0.31 -4.58 -6.53
CA ILE A 67 0.96 -4.69 -7.27
C ILE A 67 0.77 -5.55 -8.52
N ASN A 68 0.00 -6.65 -8.44
CA ASN A 68 -0.35 -7.51 -9.58
C ASN A 68 -1.33 -6.86 -10.57
N SER A 69 -2.14 -5.89 -10.12
CA SER A 69 -3.13 -5.24 -11.01
C SER A 69 -2.51 -4.42 -12.15
N TYR A 70 -1.25 -3.99 -12.03
CA TYR A 70 -0.59 -3.26 -13.13
C TYR A 70 -0.30 -4.17 -14.34
N GLU A 71 -0.04 -5.45 -14.09
CA GLU A 71 0.20 -6.45 -15.14
C GLU A 71 -1.10 -6.86 -15.85
N LEU A 72 -2.27 -6.57 -15.27
CA LEU A 72 -3.57 -6.75 -15.94
C LEU A 72 -3.79 -5.72 -17.07
N LEU A 73 -3.07 -4.61 -17.02
CA LEU A 73 -3.14 -3.57 -18.04
C LEU A 73 -2.30 -3.97 -19.26
N SER A 74 -2.87 -3.78 -20.44
CA SER A 74 -2.12 -3.85 -21.69
C SER A 74 -1.10 -2.71 -21.78
N ASN A 75 -0.08 -2.89 -22.62
CA ASN A 75 0.95 -1.87 -22.87
C ASN A 75 0.36 -0.47 -23.15
N ARG A 76 -0.74 -0.40 -23.93
CA ARG A 76 -1.40 0.87 -24.23
C ARG A 76 -2.10 1.48 -23.03
N GLU A 77 -2.71 0.67 -22.19
CA GLU A 77 -3.35 1.13 -20.96
C GLU A 77 -2.31 1.64 -19.96
N GLN A 78 -1.15 0.96 -19.88
CA GLN A 78 -0.01 1.38 -19.08
C GLN A 78 0.57 2.73 -19.52
N GLU A 79 0.59 3.03 -20.82
CA GLU A 79 0.99 4.35 -21.33
C GLU A 79 -0.05 5.45 -21.07
N ILE A 80 -1.34 5.10 -21.10
CA ILE A 80 -2.45 6.06 -20.92
C ILE A 80 -2.65 6.43 -19.45
N LEU A 81 -2.51 5.48 -18.52
CA LEU A 81 -2.71 5.68 -17.08
C LEU A 81 -1.94 6.88 -16.49
N PRO A 82 -0.61 7.03 -16.67
CA PRO A 82 0.12 8.16 -16.11
C PRO A 82 -0.35 9.50 -16.68
N LEU A 83 -0.75 9.55 -17.96
CA LEU A 83 -1.29 10.77 -18.55
C LEU A 83 -2.62 11.19 -17.91
N ILE A 84 -3.50 10.23 -17.61
CA ILE A 84 -4.74 10.50 -16.88
C ILE A 84 -4.45 11.03 -15.47
N ALA A 85 -3.46 10.41 -14.80
CA ALA A 85 -3.04 10.76 -13.45
C ALA A 85 -2.43 12.17 -13.38
N LEU A 86 -1.62 12.55 -14.37
CA LEU A 86 -0.99 13.88 -14.50
C LEU A 86 -1.97 15.02 -14.80
N GLY A 87 -3.24 14.73 -15.08
CA GLY A 87 -4.24 15.77 -15.33
C GLY A 87 -4.72 15.87 -16.78
N TYR A 88 -4.03 15.27 -17.75
CA TYR A 88 -4.30 15.48 -19.18
C TYR A 88 -5.75 15.13 -19.57
N GLY A 89 -6.34 15.98 -20.40
CA GLY A 89 -7.66 15.74 -20.99
C GLY A 89 -7.63 14.70 -22.10
N ASN A 90 -8.77 14.05 -22.38
CA ASN A 90 -8.86 12.98 -23.39
C ASN A 90 -8.36 13.42 -24.77
N LYS A 91 -8.56 14.70 -25.15
CA LYS A 91 -8.06 15.27 -26.41
C LYS A 91 -6.54 15.39 -26.45
N GLU A 92 -5.92 15.76 -25.34
CA GLU A 92 -4.47 15.91 -25.22
C GLU A 92 -3.77 14.54 -25.25
N ILE A 93 -4.35 13.56 -24.55
CA ILE A 93 -3.89 12.16 -24.57
C ILE A 93 -3.98 11.59 -25.99
N ALA A 94 -5.11 11.83 -26.66
CA ALA A 94 -5.35 11.40 -28.04
C ALA A 94 -4.29 11.95 -29.00
N GLN A 95 -3.95 13.25 -28.86
CA GLN A 95 -2.89 13.88 -29.66
C GLN A 95 -1.51 13.33 -29.33
N LYS A 96 -1.16 13.14 -28.05
CA LYS A 96 0.14 12.62 -27.62
C LYS A 96 0.41 11.19 -28.11
N LEU A 97 -0.63 10.36 -28.13
CA LEU A 97 -0.53 8.93 -28.48
C LEU A 97 -0.96 8.65 -29.92
N PHE A 98 -1.32 9.68 -30.71
CA PHE A 98 -1.78 9.57 -32.09
C PHE A 98 -2.97 8.60 -32.27
N ILE A 99 -3.93 8.65 -31.35
CA ILE A 99 -5.16 7.83 -31.37
C ILE A 99 -6.41 8.70 -31.32
N SER A 100 -7.59 8.10 -31.54
CA SER A 100 -8.85 8.83 -31.45
C SER A 100 -9.24 9.10 -29.99
N VAL A 101 -9.96 10.20 -29.74
CA VAL A 101 -10.51 10.52 -28.41
C VAL A 101 -11.40 9.38 -27.90
N LYS A 102 -12.19 8.78 -28.79
CA LYS A 102 -13.05 7.63 -28.48
C LYS A 102 -12.24 6.41 -28.02
N THR A 103 -11.05 6.21 -28.59
CA THR A 103 -10.12 5.15 -28.18
C THR A 103 -9.56 5.40 -26.78
N VAL A 104 -9.20 6.66 -26.47
CA VAL A 104 -8.77 7.04 -25.11
C VAL A 104 -9.87 6.79 -24.08
N GLU A 105 -11.12 7.14 -24.40
CA GLU A 105 -12.27 6.90 -23.52
C GLU A 105 -12.49 5.40 -23.27
N ALA A 106 -12.39 4.57 -24.31
CA ALA A 106 -12.50 3.12 -24.17
C ALA A 106 -11.39 2.54 -23.27
N HIS A 107 -10.13 2.96 -23.47
CA HIS A 107 -9.03 2.54 -22.61
C HIS A 107 -9.20 3.03 -21.16
N LYS A 108 -9.66 4.26 -20.95
CA LYS A 108 -9.92 4.79 -19.61
C LYS A 108 -10.97 3.95 -18.87
N THR A 109 -12.07 3.60 -19.53
CA THR A 109 -13.09 2.72 -18.96
C THR A 109 -12.52 1.34 -18.65
N SER A 110 -11.71 0.78 -19.56
CA SER A 110 -11.10 -0.54 -19.34
C SER A 110 -10.09 -0.54 -18.20
N ILE A 111 -9.26 0.51 -18.06
CA ILE A 111 -8.34 0.70 -16.93
C ILE A 111 -9.11 0.74 -15.62
N MET A 112 -10.16 1.59 -15.52
CA MET A 112 -10.96 1.71 -14.31
C MET A 112 -11.62 0.37 -13.93
N HIS A 113 -12.13 -0.36 -14.92
CA HIS A 113 -12.73 -1.68 -14.69
C HIS A 113 -11.72 -2.74 -14.27
N LYS A 114 -10.54 -2.80 -14.91
CA LYS A 114 -9.49 -3.78 -14.61
C LYS A 114 -8.81 -3.56 -13.26
N LEU A 115 -8.73 -2.30 -12.83
CA LEU A 115 -8.18 -1.91 -11.53
C LEU A 115 -9.26 -1.79 -10.45
N GLU A 116 -10.53 -2.03 -10.81
CA GLU A 116 -11.69 -1.90 -9.91
C GLU A 116 -11.78 -0.52 -9.23
N PHE A 117 -11.41 0.54 -9.97
CA PHE A 117 -11.47 1.92 -9.49
C PHE A 117 -12.78 2.58 -9.91
N GLU A 118 -13.40 3.32 -9.01
CA GLU A 118 -14.61 4.10 -9.30
C GLU A 118 -14.28 5.58 -9.54
N LYS A 119 -13.23 6.10 -8.87
CA LYS A 119 -12.88 7.51 -8.87
C LYS A 119 -11.50 7.76 -9.48
N ARG A 120 -11.38 8.90 -10.17
CA ARG A 120 -10.10 9.37 -10.70
C ARG A 120 -9.03 9.52 -9.61
N THR A 121 -9.42 9.92 -8.40
CA THR A 121 -8.49 10.09 -7.27
C THR A 121 -7.78 8.80 -6.91
N GLU A 122 -8.44 7.65 -7.03
CA GLU A 122 -7.86 6.33 -6.77
C GLU A 122 -6.77 6.01 -7.80
N LEU A 123 -7.03 6.35 -9.08
CA LEU A 123 -6.06 6.20 -10.16
C LEU A 123 -4.82 7.10 -9.95
N VAL A 124 -5.01 8.33 -9.46
CA VAL A 124 -3.89 9.24 -9.13
C VAL A 124 -3.06 8.67 -7.98
N HIS A 125 -3.71 8.25 -6.90
CA HIS A 125 -3.03 7.65 -5.75
C HIS A 125 -2.26 6.38 -6.14
N TYR A 126 -2.86 5.56 -7.01
CA TYR A 126 -2.23 4.38 -7.57
C TYR A 126 -0.98 4.71 -8.39
N ALA A 127 -1.06 5.73 -9.25
CA ALA A 127 0.06 6.14 -10.10
C ALA A 127 1.26 6.65 -9.28
N ILE A 128 1.02 7.42 -8.20
CA ILE A 128 2.07 7.87 -7.27
C ILE A 128 2.68 6.67 -6.55
N LYS A 129 1.83 5.77 -6.00
CA LYS A 129 2.28 4.59 -5.25
C LYS A 129 3.14 3.64 -6.09
N LYS A 130 2.89 3.57 -7.40
CA LYS A 130 3.67 2.77 -8.37
C LYS A 130 4.87 3.51 -8.97
N ASN A 131 5.17 4.74 -8.52
CA ASN A 131 6.21 5.61 -9.10
C ASN A 131 6.04 5.83 -10.62
N LEU A 132 4.80 5.82 -11.11
CA LEU A 132 4.50 6.10 -12.52
C LEU A 132 4.51 7.60 -12.82
N ILE A 133 4.30 8.40 -11.78
CA ILE A 133 4.35 9.86 -11.82
C ILE A 133 5.07 10.34 -10.56
N ASP A 134 5.86 11.40 -10.72
CA ASP A 134 6.49 12.13 -9.62
C ASP A 134 5.66 13.40 -9.39
N LEU A 135 5.34 13.71 -8.14
CA LEU A 135 4.51 14.87 -7.77
C LEU A 135 5.35 15.98 -7.13
#